data_AF-A0A318H4F7-F1
#
_entry.id   AF-A0A318H4F7-F1
#
_cell.length_a   1.000
_cell.length_b   1.000
_cell.length_c   1.000
_cell.angle_alpha   90.00
_cell.angle_beta   90.00
_cell.angle_gamma   90.00
#
_symmetry.space_group_name_H-M   'P 1'
#
loop_
_entity.id
_entity.type
_entity.pdbx_description
1 polymer ?
#
loop_
_entity_poly.entity_id
_entity_poly.type
_entity_poly.pdbx_seq_one_letter_code
_entity_poly.pdbx_strand_id
1 'polypeptide(L)'
;MSFQWGVLGPGRIESIRRVRTLGLAATTRHFNERAVPGLGGVWFGKQLFLATLGVLVAERADARGGQVTNIAAANAIEAIACWLALHGEHRSGDSRLRGSTKLVGHTDLSFKKVRRPGFYVTQPMRMTTVTALPALGLVEAAGSRFNSFTCSAEGQIFVEAVCEGSRPFNQSVLDYLVKWVCGEVHNVDSNALRRALSPLQPLPPRARELLRARLQQGAASEPAEDRMRRDDALNWIKSRQGGTVPVAWASRPTQIRSAEHWADLHAGALFFLARDAALAVLNELEIEIGSPDRRLALGAAVPQHVRNALDALRVTAQAFLDTGSPTDEARTFCRECASASEDEVLRHLVSRDGRILRRLGNDLCAGPAFQGGERHTEPDESNPEAAPSVEGPAWPAGISRRIHNLWWLGLDLEGQLDDWLVPATEETAHV
;
A
#
# COMPACT_ATOMS: atom_id res chain seq x y z
N MET A 1 -11.42 -27.47 -51.15
CA MET A 1 -11.81 -26.67 -49.98
C MET A 1 -10.53 -26.11 -49.38
N SER A 2 -10.35 -24.79 -49.45
CA SER A 2 -9.15 -24.10 -48.94
C SER A 2 -9.43 -23.67 -47.50
N PHE A 3 -8.69 -24.24 -46.53
CA PHE A 3 -8.74 -23.79 -45.14
C PHE A 3 -7.90 -22.51 -45.02
N GLN A 4 -8.59 -21.38 -44.99
CA GLN A 4 -7.98 -20.08 -44.71
C GLN A 4 -7.86 -19.97 -43.18
N TRP A 5 -6.65 -20.15 -42.66
CA TRP A 5 -6.34 -19.81 -41.27
C TRP A 5 -6.45 -18.29 -41.13
N GLY A 6 -7.44 -17.84 -40.36
CA GLY A 6 -7.59 -16.43 -40.01
C GLY A 6 -6.36 -15.96 -39.25
N VAL A 7 -5.71 -14.93 -39.77
CA VAL A 7 -4.69 -14.18 -39.04
C VAL A 7 -5.41 -13.55 -37.84
N LEU A 8 -5.07 -14.02 -36.63
CA LEU A 8 -5.46 -13.35 -35.39
C LEU A 8 -5.03 -11.88 -35.51
N GLY A 9 -6.01 -10.96 -35.44
CA GLY A 9 -5.72 -9.52 -35.40
C GLY A 9 -4.72 -9.19 -34.29
N PRO A 10 -4.10 -8.00 -34.29
CA PRO A 10 -3.04 -7.67 -33.34
C PRO A 10 -3.59 -7.66 -31.91
N GLY A 11 -3.61 -8.83 -31.29
CA GLY A 11 -3.85 -9.01 -29.88
C GLY A 11 -2.70 -8.32 -29.19
N ARG A 12 -3.00 -7.23 -28.47
CA ARG A 12 -2.04 -6.70 -27.51
C ARG A 12 -1.82 -7.81 -26.49
N ILE A 13 -0.63 -8.40 -26.50
CA ILE A 13 -0.19 -9.23 -25.37
C ILE A 13 -0.24 -8.30 -24.17
N GLU A 14 -1.15 -8.57 -23.23
CA GLU A 14 -1.19 -7.83 -21.98
C GLU A 14 0.19 -7.94 -21.34
N SER A 15 0.82 -6.80 -21.06
CA SER A 15 2.09 -6.79 -20.34
C SER A 15 1.89 -7.50 -19.00
N ILE A 16 2.56 -8.65 -18.84
CA ILE A 16 2.48 -9.45 -17.63
C ILE A 16 3.26 -8.70 -16.56
N ARG A 17 2.55 -8.25 -15.51
CA ARG A 17 3.19 -7.58 -14.38
C ARG A 17 4.16 -8.52 -13.68
N ARG A 18 5.35 -8.00 -13.43
CA ARG A 18 6.46 -8.69 -12.77
C ARG A 18 6.30 -8.66 -11.26
N VAL A 19 5.37 -9.44 -10.72
CA VAL A 19 5.07 -9.51 -9.27
C VAL A 19 5.11 -10.94 -8.76
N ARG A 20 6.02 -11.20 -7.81
CA ARG A 20 6.13 -12.47 -7.06
C ARG A 20 5.27 -12.41 -5.80
N THR A 21 4.06 -12.95 -5.87
CA THR A 21 3.18 -13.05 -4.69
C THR A 21 3.42 -14.32 -3.88
N LEU A 22 4.07 -15.33 -4.47
CA LEU A 22 4.29 -16.68 -3.92
C LEU A 22 3.00 -17.40 -3.46
N GLY A 23 1.83 -16.90 -3.87
CA GLY A 23 0.55 -17.34 -3.30
C GLY A 23 0.27 -16.87 -1.86
N LEU A 24 1.16 -16.08 -1.24
CA LEU A 24 1.11 -15.73 0.19
C LEU A 24 0.36 -14.43 0.51
N ALA A 25 -0.47 -13.94 -0.42
CA ALA A 25 -1.16 -12.66 -0.25
C ALA A 25 -2.15 -12.67 0.92
N ALA A 26 -2.88 -13.79 1.11
CA ALA A 26 -3.82 -13.95 2.20
C ALA A 26 -3.11 -14.00 3.57
N THR A 27 -2.08 -14.83 3.71
CA THR A 27 -1.25 -14.88 4.94
C THR A 27 -0.57 -13.54 5.22
N THR A 28 -0.05 -12.85 4.20
CA THR A 28 0.52 -11.50 4.38
C THR A 28 -0.52 -10.53 4.94
N ARG A 29 -1.74 -10.55 4.38
CA ARG A 29 -2.85 -9.74 4.89
C ARG A 29 -3.20 -10.12 6.32
N HIS A 30 -3.26 -11.41 6.65
CA HIS A 30 -3.55 -11.89 8.00
C HIS A 30 -2.59 -11.30 9.04
N PHE A 31 -1.27 -11.44 8.85
CA PHE A 31 -0.30 -10.88 9.81
C PHE A 31 -0.30 -9.35 9.85
N ASN A 32 -0.57 -8.68 8.73
CA ASN A 32 -0.76 -7.23 8.71
C ASN A 32 -1.98 -6.79 9.52
N GLU A 33 -3.12 -7.46 9.38
CA GLU A 33 -4.32 -7.15 10.15
C GLU A 33 -4.14 -7.52 11.63
N ARG A 34 -3.37 -8.55 11.98
CA ARG A 34 -3.03 -8.83 13.40
C ARG A 34 -2.11 -7.77 14.01
N ALA A 35 -1.27 -7.11 13.19
CA ALA A 35 -0.35 -6.08 13.63
C ALA A 35 -1.08 -4.76 13.94
N VAL A 36 -1.81 -4.22 12.96
CA VAL A 36 -2.66 -3.03 13.13
C VAL A 36 -3.99 -3.25 12.41
N PRO A 37 -5.01 -3.77 13.12
CA PRO A 37 -6.30 -4.08 12.53
C PRO A 37 -6.93 -2.89 11.84
N GLY A 38 -7.44 -3.08 10.63
CA GLY A 38 -8.25 -2.08 9.97
C GLY A 38 -7.48 -0.88 9.41
N LEU A 39 -6.15 -0.81 9.49
CA LEU A 39 -5.40 0.34 8.97
C LEU A 39 -5.36 0.37 7.44
N GLY A 40 -5.40 -0.79 6.77
CA GLY A 40 -5.12 -0.86 5.34
C GLY A 40 -3.72 -0.32 5.01
N GLY A 41 -3.49 0.06 3.75
CA GLY A 41 -2.21 0.63 3.32
C GLY A 41 -2.07 2.13 3.62
N VAL A 42 -2.87 2.65 4.55
CA VAL A 42 -2.94 4.08 4.85
C VAL A 42 -1.75 4.49 5.69
N TRP A 43 -1.04 5.52 5.25
CA TRP A 43 0.11 6.08 5.96
C TRP A 43 0.07 7.61 6.10
N PHE A 44 -0.92 8.29 5.51
CA PHE A 44 -1.22 9.70 5.78
C PHE A 44 -2.72 9.98 5.60
N GLY A 45 -3.23 10.99 6.29
CA GLY A 45 -4.65 11.22 6.48
C GLY A 45 -5.39 11.71 5.22
N LYS A 46 -4.71 12.40 4.30
CA LYS A 46 -5.33 12.81 3.02
C LYS A 46 -5.78 11.62 2.16
N GLN A 47 -5.17 10.43 2.30
CA GLN A 47 -5.65 9.23 1.59
C GLN A 47 -7.09 8.89 2.00
N LEU A 48 -7.37 8.90 3.31
CA LEU A 48 -8.70 8.65 3.85
C LEU A 48 -9.67 9.75 3.41
N PHE A 49 -9.27 11.00 3.54
CA PHE A 49 -10.10 12.15 3.16
C PHE A 49 -10.53 12.10 1.68
N LEU A 50 -9.59 11.93 0.75
CA LEU A 50 -9.89 11.92 -0.68
C LEU A 50 -10.80 10.76 -1.07
N ALA A 51 -10.61 9.60 -0.44
CA ALA A 51 -11.45 8.44 -0.69
C ALA A 51 -12.87 8.61 -0.11
N THR A 52 -13.02 9.11 1.13
CA THR A 52 -14.33 9.41 1.74
C THR A 52 -15.06 10.50 0.96
N LEU A 53 -14.36 11.57 0.57
CA LEU A 53 -14.92 12.63 -0.27
C LEU A 53 -15.42 12.09 -1.61
N GLY A 54 -14.69 11.15 -2.22
CA GLY A 54 -15.11 10.49 -3.46
C GLY A 54 -16.42 9.70 -3.32
N VAL A 55 -16.61 8.99 -2.22
CA VAL A 55 -17.88 8.31 -1.91
C VAL A 55 -18.99 9.34 -1.74
N LEU A 56 -18.80 10.34 -0.88
CA LEU A 56 -19.80 11.36 -0.58
C LEU A 56 -20.21 12.20 -1.81
N VAL A 57 -19.26 12.54 -2.69
CA VAL A 57 -19.54 13.24 -3.94
C VAL A 57 -20.34 12.37 -4.90
N ALA A 58 -20.01 11.08 -5.02
CA ALA A 58 -20.74 10.16 -5.88
C ALA A 58 -22.21 10.02 -5.44
N GLU A 59 -22.46 9.85 -4.14
CA GLU A 59 -23.81 9.77 -3.58
C GLU A 59 -24.63 11.03 -3.84
N ARG A 60 -24.03 12.21 -3.61
CA ARG A 60 -24.73 13.48 -3.85
C ARG A 60 -24.95 13.77 -5.32
N ALA A 61 -24.07 13.30 -6.20
CA ALA A 61 -24.27 13.36 -7.64
C ALA A 61 -25.42 12.44 -8.07
N ASP A 62 -25.48 11.21 -7.56
CA ASP A 62 -26.54 10.24 -7.86
C ASP A 62 -27.91 10.73 -7.38
N ALA A 63 -27.99 11.34 -6.19
CA ALA A 63 -29.20 11.98 -5.69
C ALA A 63 -29.70 13.15 -6.58
N ARG A 64 -28.83 13.73 -7.41
CA ARG A 64 -29.18 14.76 -8.42
C ARG A 64 -29.41 14.17 -9.81
N GLY A 65 -29.45 12.85 -9.95
CA GLY A 65 -29.61 12.12 -11.22
C GLY A 65 -28.31 11.87 -11.99
N GLY A 66 -27.14 12.17 -11.39
CA GLY A 66 -25.84 11.93 -11.98
C GLY A 66 -25.39 10.47 -11.86
N GLN A 67 -25.28 9.75 -12.98
CA GLN A 67 -24.83 8.35 -12.97
C GLN A 67 -23.30 8.24 -12.81
N VAL A 68 -22.82 8.25 -11.56
CA VAL A 68 -21.37 8.20 -11.25
C VAL A 68 -21.09 7.17 -10.16
N THR A 69 -20.10 6.31 -10.40
CA THR A 69 -19.67 5.31 -9.42
C THR A 69 -18.68 5.90 -8.42
N ASN A 70 -18.65 5.39 -7.19
CA ASN A 70 -17.69 5.79 -6.15
C ASN A 70 -16.24 5.70 -6.65
N ILE A 71 -15.88 4.63 -7.37
CA ILE A 71 -14.54 4.48 -7.95
C ILE A 71 -14.22 5.59 -8.95
N ALA A 72 -15.17 5.95 -9.83
CA ALA A 72 -14.95 7.00 -10.82
C ALA A 72 -14.77 8.37 -10.16
N ALA A 73 -15.62 8.70 -9.18
CA ALA A 73 -15.52 9.94 -8.42
C ALA A 73 -14.22 10.02 -7.61
N ALA A 74 -13.91 9.00 -6.80
CA ALA A 74 -12.71 8.97 -5.96
C ALA A 74 -11.42 9.06 -6.79
N ASN A 75 -11.31 8.29 -7.88
CA ASN A 75 -10.14 8.36 -8.77
C ASN A 75 -9.99 9.73 -9.40
N ALA A 76 -11.10 10.34 -9.83
CA ALA A 76 -11.04 11.63 -10.50
C ALA A 76 -10.67 12.75 -9.54
N ILE A 77 -11.22 12.74 -8.33
CA ILE A 77 -10.88 13.70 -7.27
C ILE A 77 -9.42 13.54 -6.84
N GLU A 78 -8.94 12.30 -6.67
CA GLU A 78 -7.54 12.03 -6.36
C GLU A 78 -6.60 12.52 -7.48
N ALA A 79 -6.97 12.31 -8.74
CA ALA A 79 -6.20 12.80 -9.89
C ALA A 79 -6.13 14.34 -9.90
N ILE A 80 -7.24 15.03 -9.64
CA ILE A 80 -7.26 16.50 -9.52
C ILE A 80 -6.43 16.97 -8.31
N ALA A 81 -6.53 16.29 -7.17
CA ALA A 81 -5.75 16.59 -5.98
C ALA A 81 -4.23 16.52 -6.26
N CYS A 82 -3.78 15.45 -6.93
CA CYS A 82 -2.38 15.29 -7.34
C CYS A 82 -1.98 16.31 -8.41
N TRP A 83 -2.84 16.57 -9.40
CA TRP A 83 -2.58 17.57 -10.45
C TRP A 83 -2.41 18.97 -9.85
N LEU A 84 -3.29 19.37 -8.92
CA LEU A 84 -3.23 20.63 -8.18
C LEU A 84 -1.96 20.74 -7.33
N ALA A 85 -1.45 19.63 -6.80
CA ALA A 85 -0.20 19.63 -6.06
C ALA A 85 1.02 19.78 -6.99
N LEU A 86 1.01 19.10 -8.13
CA LEU A 86 2.10 19.11 -9.12
C LEU A 86 2.20 20.43 -9.89
N HIS A 87 1.06 21.09 -10.15
CA HIS A 87 1.03 22.42 -10.79
C HIS A 87 1.35 23.56 -9.81
N GLY A 88 2.00 23.28 -8.68
CA GLY A 88 2.47 24.27 -7.69
C GLY A 88 3.98 24.45 -7.74
N GLU A 89 4.53 25.20 -6.77
CA GLU A 89 5.98 25.29 -6.59
C GLU A 89 6.53 23.90 -6.19
N HIS A 90 7.10 23.22 -7.19
CA HIS A 90 8.07 22.12 -7.17
C HIS A 90 8.14 21.27 -5.89
N ARG A 91 7.50 20.08 -5.93
CA ARG A 91 7.89 18.91 -5.12
C ARG A 91 7.86 17.63 -5.95
N SER A 92 8.60 17.62 -7.05
CA SER A 92 8.90 16.38 -7.78
C SER A 92 9.57 15.39 -6.83
N GLY A 93 9.00 14.21 -6.63
CA GLY A 93 9.56 13.15 -5.79
C GLY A 93 8.91 12.96 -4.40
N ASP A 94 7.91 13.76 -4.01
CA ASP A 94 7.17 13.51 -2.77
C ASP A 94 6.32 12.24 -2.89
N SER A 95 6.50 11.29 -1.98
CA SER A 95 5.85 9.98 -2.00
C SER A 95 4.33 10.02 -1.79
N ARG A 96 3.80 11.16 -1.30
CA ARG A 96 2.34 11.40 -1.25
C ARG A 96 1.76 11.68 -2.63
N LEU A 97 2.56 12.11 -3.60
CA LEU A 97 2.08 12.40 -4.95
C LEU A 97 2.13 11.16 -5.83
N ARG A 98 1.15 11.05 -6.72
CA ARG A 98 1.05 9.96 -7.69
C ARG A 98 0.80 10.54 -9.07
N GLY A 99 1.25 9.82 -10.10
CA GLY A 99 0.98 10.17 -11.49
C GLY A 99 1.72 11.42 -11.97
N SER A 100 2.87 11.76 -11.37
CA SER A 100 3.74 12.87 -11.78
C SER A 100 3.96 12.88 -13.30
N THR A 101 4.33 11.75 -13.89
CA THR A 101 4.58 11.64 -15.34
C THR A 101 3.30 11.72 -16.19
N LYS A 102 2.16 11.22 -15.68
CA LYS A 102 0.91 11.15 -16.44
C LYS A 102 0.08 12.44 -16.38
N LEU A 103 0.16 13.17 -15.28
CA LEU A 103 -0.66 14.36 -15.04
C LEU A 103 -0.05 15.64 -15.62
N VAL A 104 1.24 15.61 -15.95
CA VAL A 104 1.94 16.74 -16.61
C VAL A 104 1.33 17.02 -17.99
N GLY A 105 1.08 18.30 -18.27
CA GLY A 105 0.60 18.76 -19.58
C GLY A 105 -0.89 18.57 -19.83
N HIS A 106 -1.66 17.98 -18.90
CA HIS A 106 -3.10 17.93 -19.01
C HIS A 106 -3.74 19.30 -18.73
N THR A 107 -4.52 19.80 -19.69
CA THR A 107 -5.23 21.08 -19.64
C THR A 107 -6.75 20.93 -19.51
N ASP A 108 -7.34 19.88 -20.08
CA ASP A 108 -8.76 19.56 -19.94
C ASP A 108 -9.00 18.67 -18.71
N LEU A 109 -9.49 19.31 -17.65
CA LEU A 109 -9.78 18.70 -16.35
C LEU A 109 -11.29 18.47 -16.14
N SER A 110 -12.07 18.42 -17.22
CA SER A 110 -13.49 18.04 -17.12
C SER A 110 -13.63 16.62 -16.57
N PHE A 111 -14.64 16.38 -15.73
CA PHE A 111 -14.88 15.07 -15.14
C PHE A 111 -14.97 13.94 -16.19
N LYS A 112 -15.56 14.22 -17.35
CA LYS A 112 -15.67 13.29 -18.49
C LYS A 112 -14.32 12.77 -19.00
N LYS A 113 -13.26 13.58 -18.91
CA LYS A 113 -11.89 13.20 -19.28
C LYS A 113 -11.20 12.52 -18.12
N VAL A 114 -11.21 13.14 -16.95
CA VAL A 114 -10.45 12.71 -15.77
C VAL A 114 -10.90 11.32 -15.30
N ARG A 115 -12.18 10.99 -15.42
CA ARG A 115 -12.71 9.67 -15.01
C ARG A 115 -12.29 8.50 -15.91
N ARG A 116 -11.67 8.76 -17.07
CA ARG A 116 -11.38 7.70 -18.06
C ARG A 116 -10.23 6.81 -17.58
N PRO A 117 -10.27 5.50 -17.88
CA PRO A 117 -9.11 4.64 -17.68
C PRO A 117 -7.88 5.22 -18.40
N GLY A 118 -6.74 5.24 -17.70
CA GLY A 118 -5.46 5.71 -18.24
C GLY A 118 -5.16 7.19 -18.06
N PHE A 119 -6.14 8.05 -17.71
CA PHE A 119 -5.89 9.48 -17.41
C PHE A 119 -4.93 9.66 -16.23
N TYR A 120 -5.06 8.79 -15.23
CA TYR A 120 -4.29 8.82 -14.00
C TYR A 120 -3.51 7.50 -13.82
N VAL A 121 -3.14 7.16 -12.59
CA VAL A 121 -2.39 5.95 -12.26
C VAL A 121 -3.28 4.70 -12.23
N THR A 122 -2.62 3.56 -12.41
CA THR A 122 -3.24 2.23 -12.35
C THR A 122 -3.54 1.79 -10.92
N GLN A 123 -2.79 2.31 -9.93
CA GLN A 123 -2.96 2.08 -8.50
C GLN A 123 -3.15 3.39 -7.74
N PRO A 124 -4.38 3.91 -7.70
CA PRO A 124 -4.74 5.09 -6.92
C PRO A 124 -4.70 4.82 -5.42
N MET A 125 -4.52 5.88 -4.62
CA MET A 125 -4.51 5.85 -3.16
C MET A 125 -5.76 5.18 -2.59
N ARG A 126 -6.95 5.35 -3.19
CA ARG A 126 -8.18 4.68 -2.69
C ARG A 126 -8.02 3.15 -2.53
N MET A 127 -7.13 2.50 -3.28
CA MET A 127 -6.92 1.06 -3.15
C MET A 127 -6.35 0.68 -1.79
N THR A 128 -5.62 1.59 -1.14
CA THR A 128 -5.06 1.37 0.20
C THR A 128 -6.09 1.58 1.31
N THR A 129 -7.18 2.30 1.01
CA THR A 129 -8.19 2.71 2.00
C THR A 129 -9.37 1.73 2.08
N VAL A 130 -9.43 0.70 1.23
CA VAL A 130 -10.58 -0.23 1.15
C VAL A 130 -10.88 -0.91 2.48
N THR A 131 -9.86 -1.35 3.22
CA THR A 131 -10.06 -1.89 4.58
C THR A 131 -10.27 -0.75 5.59
N ALA A 132 -9.59 0.37 5.40
CA ALA A 132 -9.50 1.45 6.39
C ALA A 132 -10.77 2.25 6.57
N LEU A 133 -11.43 2.63 5.47
CA LEU A 133 -12.65 3.42 5.55
C LEU A 133 -13.74 2.75 6.40
N PRO A 134 -14.12 1.47 6.15
CA PRO A 134 -15.12 0.82 6.97
C PRO A 134 -14.63 0.53 8.39
N ALA A 135 -13.37 0.10 8.58
CA ALA A 135 -12.85 -0.20 9.91
C ALA A 135 -12.79 1.04 10.82
N LEU A 136 -12.52 2.22 10.25
CA LEU A 136 -12.52 3.50 10.97
C LEU A 136 -13.91 4.15 11.05
N GLY A 137 -14.95 3.50 10.52
CA GLY A 137 -16.32 4.02 10.53
C GLY A 137 -16.51 5.29 9.71
N LEU A 138 -15.67 5.54 8.71
CA LEU A 138 -15.82 6.68 7.78
C LEU A 138 -16.81 6.37 6.66
N VAL A 139 -17.06 5.09 6.40
CA VAL A 139 -18.08 4.60 5.48
C VAL A 139 -18.77 3.39 6.09
N GLU A 140 -20.01 3.17 5.70
CA GLU A 140 -20.71 1.89 5.85
C GLU A 140 -20.42 1.02 4.63
N ALA A 141 -20.19 -0.27 4.83
CA ALA A 141 -19.89 -1.19 3.74
C ALA A 141 -20.94 -2.30 3.67
N ALA A 142 -21.75 -2.29 2.62
CA ALA A 142 -22.67 -3.40 2.31
C ALA A 142 -21.96 -4.63 1.71
N GLY A 143 -20.64 -4.52 1.47
CA GLY A 143 -19.81 -5.58 0.90
C GLY A 143 -18.34 -5.18 0.83
N SER A 144 -17.49 -6.04 0.26
CA SER A 144 -16.04 -5.85 0.21
C SER A 144 -15.55 -4.94 -0.93
N ARG A 145 -16.46 -4.40 -1.76
CA ARG A 145 -16.12 -3.59 -2.93
C ARG A 145 -16.29 -2.11 -2.63
N PHE A 146 -15.37 -1.27 -3.12
CA PHE A 146 -15.42 0.18 -2.91
C PHE A 146 -16.70 0.85 -3.44
N ASN A 147 -17.31 0.32 -4.51
CA ASN A 147 -18.58 0.82 -5.05
C ASN A 147 -19.81 0.48 -4.20
N SER A 148 -19.69 -0.36 -3.18
CA SER A 148 -20.77 -0.66 -2.22
C SER A 148 -20.60 0.09 -0.90
N PHE A 149 -19.75 1.11 -0.86
CA PHE A 149 -19.56 1.95 0.30
C PHE A 149 -20.56 3.09 0.30
N THR A 150 -21.07 3.41 1.48
CA THR A 150 -21.93 4.55 1.74
C THR A 150 -21.26 5.47 2.75
N CYS A 151 -21.29 6.79 2.58
CA CYS A 151 -20.66 7.71 3.54
C CYS A 151 -21.40 7.64 4.90
N SER A 152 -20.67 7.45 5.99
CA SER A 152 -21.24 7.51 7.34
C SER A 152 -21.38 8.97 7.80
N ALA A 153 -22.10 9.18 8.91
CA ALA A 153 -22.19 10.49 9.55
C ALA A 153 -20.80 11.01 9.95
N GLU A 154 -19.93 10.17 10.49
CA GLU A 154 -18.59 10.56 10.89
C GLU A 154 -17.64 10.76 9.71
N GLY A 155 -17.85 10.03 8.61
CA GLY A 155 -17.21 10.31 7.33
C GLY A 155 -17.56 11.70 6.81
N GLN A 156 -18.83 12.09 6.89
CA GLN A 156 -19.29 13.43 6.49
C GLN A 156 -18.68 14.52 7.39
N ILE A 157 -18.74 14.35 8.72
CA ILE A 157 -18.13 15.29 9.68
C ILE A 157 -16.62 15.45 9.41
N PHE A 158 -15.92 14.36 9.11
CA PHE A 158 -14.51 14.40 8.76
C PHE A 158 -14.25 15.17 7.46
N VAL A 159 -15.02 14.92 6.40
CA VAL A 159 -14.91 15.64 5.13
C VAL A 159 -15.17 17.14 5.32
N GLU A 160 -16.20 17.50 6.08
CA GLU A 160 -16.55 18.88 6.40
C GLU A 160 -15.42 19.59 7.16
N ALA A 161 -14.85 18.94 8.18
CA ALA A 161 -13.72 19.48 8.94
C ALA A 161 -12.46 19.71 8.09
N VAL A 162 -12.20 18.85 7.09
CA VAL A 162 -11.07 19.06 6.15
C VAL A 162 -11.33 20.20 5.16
N CYS A 163 -12.58 20.36 4.74
CA CYS A 163 -12.98 21.37 3.75
C CYS A 163 -13.29 22.74 4.37
N GLU A 164 -13.30 22.85 5.71
CA GLU A 164 -13.61 24.07 6.43
C GLU A 164 -12.73 25.24 5.97
N GLY A 165 -13.35 26.41 5.76
CA GLY A 165 -12.66 27.61 5.27
C GLY A 165 -12.25 27.60 3.79
N SER A 166 -12.35 26.47 3.09
CA SER A 166 -12.06 26.40 1.65
C SER A 166 -13.33 26.58 0.84
N ARG A 167 -13.44 27.71 0.12
CA ARG A 167 -14.64 28.06 -0.66
C ARG A 167 -14.32 28.32 -2.14
N PRO A 168 -14.16 27.28 -2.97
CA PRO A 168 -13.96 27.48 -4.41
C PRO A 168 -15.19 28.16 -5.03
N PHE A 169 -14.96 29.31 -5.68
CA PHE A 169 -16.01 30.09 -6.32
C PHE A 169 -17.22 30.37 -5.40
N ASN A 170 -16.93 30.74 -4.15
CA ASN A 170 -17.90 31.05 -3.08
C ASN A 170 -18.85 29.89 -2.68
N GLN A 171 -18.53 28.65 -3.05
CA GLN A 171 -19.30 27.45 -2.71
C GLN A 171 -18.50 26.56 -1.77
N SER A 172 -19.16 25.59 -1.11
CA SER A 172 -18.44 24.54 -0.39
C SER A 172 -17.65 23.68 -1.38
N VAL A 173 -16.52 23.10 -0.94
CA VAL A 173 -15.74 22.16 -1.77
C VAL A 173 -16.62 21.01 -2.28
N LEU A 174 -17.46 20.45 -1.39
CA LEU A 174 -18.34 19.34 -1.71
C LEU A 174 -19.37 19.71 -2.79
N ASP A 175 -20.10 20.82 -2.63
CA ASP A 175 -21.09 21.24 -3.62
C ASP A 175 -20.44 21.56 -4.97
N TYR A 176 -19.25 22.17 -4.94
CA TYR A 176 -18.51 22.48 -6.16
C TYR A 176 -18.08 21.21 -6.90
N LEU A 177 -17.57 20.21 -6.19
CA LEU A 177 -17.18 18.93 -6.78
C LEU A 177 -18.38 18.13 -7.29
N VAL A 178 -19.53 18.19 -6.62
CA VAL A 178 -20.77 17.58 -7.14
C VAL A 178 -21.15 18.20 -8.49
N LYS A 179 -21.13 19.54 -8.59
CA LYS A 179 -21.39 20.24 -9.87
C LYS A 179 -20.37 19.86 -10.95
N TRP A 180 -19.09 19.73 -10.58
CA TRP A 180 -18.03 19.33 -11.52
C TRP A 180 -18.24 17.90 -12.04
N VAL A 181 -18.59 16.97 -11.15
CA VAL A 181 -18.90 15.58 -11.49
C VAL A 181 -20.15 15.48 -12.37
N CYS A 182 -21.17 16.31 -12.13
CA CYS A 182 -22.35 16.43 -12.97
C CYS A 182 -22.09 17.16 -14.32
N GLY A 183 -20.90 17.73 -14.51
CA GLY A 183 -20.53 18.45 -15.73
C GLY A 183 -21.10 19.88 -15.83
N GLU A 184 -21.61 20.44 -14.74
CA GLU A 184 -22.15 21.80 -14.68
C GLU A 184 -21.03 22.86 -14.59
N VAL A 185 -19.86 22.47 -14.07
CA VAL A 185 -18.66 23.32 -14.02
C VAL A 185 -17.43 22.55 -14.50
N HIS A 186 -16.41 23.28 -14.96
CA HIS A 186 -15.20 22.67 -15.55
C HIS A 186 -13.88 23.18 -14.94
N ASN A 187 -13.90 24.33 -14.27
CA ASN A 187 -12.69 24.90 -13.70
C ASN A 187 -12.40 24.28 -12.32
N VAL A 188 -11.34 23.49 -12.22
CA VAL A 188 -10.88 22.91 -10.94
C VAL A 188 -9.55 23.48 -10.48
N ASP A 189 -8.96 24.40 -11.24
CA ASP A 189 -7.72 25.07 -10.87
C ASP A 189 -8.04 26.30 -10.02
N SER A 190 -8.02 26.12 -8.70
CA SER A 190 -8.18 27.21 -7.75
C SER A 190 -7.38 26.97 -6.49
N ASN A 191 -6.91 28.06 -5.87
CA ASN A 191 -6.20 28.00 -4.59
C ASN A 191 -7.06 27.38 -3.47
N ALA A 192 -8.38 27.57 -3.50
CA ALA A 192 -9.28 26.97 -2.53
C ALA A 192 -9.34 25.44 -2.67
N LEU A 193 -9.47 24.91 -3.91
CA LEU A 193 -9.40 23.47 -4.15
C LEU A 193 -8.01 22.92 -3.85
N ARG A 194 -6.95 23.65 -4.16
CA ARG A 194 -5.57 23.24 -3.85
C ARG A 194 -5.35 23.07 -2.35
N ARG A 195 -5.77 24.05 -1.53
CA ARG A 195 -5.70 23.97 -0.06
C ARG A 195 -6.51 22.80 0.50
N ALA A 196 -7.70 22.56 -0.04
CA ALA A 196 -8.57 21.49 0.44
C ALA A 196 -8.11 20.09 -0.01
N LEU A 197 -7.69 19.92 -1.26
CA LEU A 197 -7.52 18.61 -1.88
C LEU A 197 -6.09 18.12 -1.93
N SER A 198 -5.10 19.01 -2.06
CA SER A 198 -3.70 18.61 -2.28
C SER A 198 -3.23 17.62 -1.21
N PRO A 199 -2.64 16.47 -1.61
CA PRO A 199 -2.03 15.52 -0.67
C PRO A 199 -0.89 16.12 0.15
N LEU A 200 -0.29 17.22 -0.32
CA LEU A 200 0.81 17.92 0.36
C LEU A 200 0.33 18.88 1.45
N GLN A 201 -0.98 19.13 1.54
CA GLN A 201 -1.51 20.03 2.55
C GLN A 201 -1.82 19.21 3.82
N PRO A 202 -1.34 19.65 4.99
CA PRO A 202 -1.64 18.97 6.23
C PRO A 202 -3.14 18.98 6.51
N LEU A 203 -3.61 17.99 7.25
CA LEU A 203 -4.99 18.01 7.73
C LEU A 203 -5.19 19.17 8.74
N PRO A 204 -6.31 19.91 8.67
CA PRO A 204 -6.65 20.90 9.69
C PRO A 204 -6.68 20.29 11.10
N PRO A 205 -6.38 21.06 12.17
CA PRO A 205 -6.33 20.54 13.54
C PRO A 205 -7.57 19.73 13.93
N ARG A 206 -8.76 20.25 13.62
CA ARG A 206 -10.03 19.57 13.90
C ARG A 206 -10.15 18.21 13.18
N ALA A 207 -9.74 18.14 11.92
CA ALA A 207 -9.74 16.90 11.17
C ALA A 207 -8.74 15.87 11.73
N ARG A 208 -7.58 16.33 12.22
CA ARG A 208 -6.59 15.46 12.89
C ARG A 208 -7.15 14.88 14.19
N GLU A 209 -7.85 15.67 15.00
CA GLU A 209 -8.54 15.20 16.20
C GLU A 209 -9.59 14.13 15.88
N LEU A 210 -10.44 14.38 14.89
CA LEU A 210 -11.48 13.45 14.46
C LEU A 210 -10.88 12.13 13.97
N LEU A 211 -9.82 12.20 13.15
CA LEU A 211 -9.15 11.01 12.64
C LEU A 211 -8.45 10.22 13.76
N ARG A 212 -7.79 10.91 14.71
CA ARG A 212 -7.22 10.26 15.90
C ARG A 212 -8.29 9.54 16.72
N ALA A 213 -9.44 10.18 16.94
CA ALA A 213 -10.56 9.56 17.64
C ALA A 213 -11.08 8.30 16.90
N ARG A 214 -11.20 8.34 15.57
CA ARG A 214 -11.60 7.17 14.76
C ARG A 214 -10.57 6.05 14.78
N LEU A 215 -9.28 6.37 14.79
CA LEU A 215 -8.21 5.37 14.94
C LEU A 215 -8.28 4.64 16.29
N GLN A 216 -8.72 5.30 17.36
CA GLN A 216 -8.87 4.67 18.67
C GLN A 216 -10.22 3.94 18.83
N GLN A 217 -11.30 4.55 18.34
CA GLN A 217 -12.67 4.08 18.55
C GLN A 217 -13.13 3.08 17.51
N GLY A 218 -12.58 3.10 16.29
CA GLY A 218 -13.02 2.27 15.19
C GLY A 218 -14.48 2.49 14.78
N ALA A 219 -14.99 1.56 13.99
CA ALA A 219 -16.42 1.45 13.69
C ALA A 219 -17.18 0.78 14.84
N ALA A 220 -18.47 1.09 14.94
CA ALA A 220 -19.34 0.53 15.98
C ALA A 220 -19.41 -1.01 15.95
N SER A 221 -19.31 -1.62 14.76
CA SER A 221 -19.35 -3.07 14.55
C SER A 221 -18.00 -3.77 14.76
N GLU A 222 -16.92 -3.03 15.01
CA GLU A 222 -15.58 -3.62 15.12
C GLU A 222 -15.42 -4.43 16.42
N PRO A 223 -14.66 -5.54 16.41
CA PRO A 223 -14.32 -6.26 17.64
C PRO A 223 -13.54 -5.38 18.63
N ALA A 224 -13.80 -5.55 19.93
CA ALA A 224 -13.09 -4.81 20.98
C ALA A 224 -11.58 -5.11 21.01
N GLU A 225 -11.21 -6.36 20.68
CA GLU A 225 -9.82 -6.77 20.58
C GLU A 225 -9.08 -6.00 19.47
N ASP A 226 -9.70 -5.82 18.31
CA ASP A 226 -9.10 -5.13 17.17
C ASP A 226 -8.85 -3.64 17.48
N ARG A 227 -9.83 -3.00 18.14
CA ARG A 227 -9.66 -1.63 18.65
C ARG A 227 -8.53 -1.53 19.65
N MET A 228 -8.45 -2.46 20.61
CA MET A 228 -7.38 -2.50 21.61
C MET A 228 -6.01 -2.65 20.96
N ARG A 229 -5.85 -3.57 19.99
CA ARG A 229 -4.59 -3.78 19.26
C ARG A 229 -4.17 -2.54 18.49
N ARG A 230 -5.10 -1.86 17.83
CA ARG A 230 -4.81 -0.61 17.10
C ARG A 230 -4.44 0.53 18.05
N ASP A 231 -5.15 0.67 19.16
CA ASP A 231 -4.83 1.63 20.23
C ASP A 231 -3.45 1.36 20.87
N ASP A 232 -3.12 0.10 21.13
CA ASP A 232 -1.79 -0.33 21.61
C ASP A 232 -0.69 0.07 20.63
N ALA A 233 -0.90 -0.20 19.34
CA ALA A 233 0.04 0.19 18.29
C ALA A 233 0.18 1.72 18.18
N LEU A 234 -0.91 2.48 18.28
CA LEU A 234 -0.89 3.96 18.29
C LEU A 234 -0.09 4.50 19.48
N ASN A 235 -0.33 3.97 20.67
CA ASN A 235 0.39 4.38 21.88
C ASN A 235 1.88 4.00 21.78
N TRP A 236 2.19 2.83 21.20
CA TRP A 236 3.56 2.39 20.99
C TRP A 236 4.30 3.29 20.01
N ILE A 237 3.74 3.62 18.84
CA ILE A 237 4.41 4.53 17.91
C ILE A 237 4.63 5.91 18.53
N LYS A 238 3.66 6.41 19.31
CA LYS A 238 3.75 7.72 19.96
C LYS A 238 4.86 7.75 21.00
N SER A 239 5.05 6.68 21.77
CA SER A 239 6.14 6.59 22.75
C SER A 239 7.53 6.62 22.09
N ARG A 240 7.63 6.41 20.77
CA ARG A 240 8.90 6.41 20.04
C ARG A 240 9.28 7.72 19.36
N GLN A 241 8.43 8.75 19.39
CA GLN A 241 8.68 10.03 18.73
C GLN A 241 9.83 10.88 19.33
N GLY A 242 10.49 10.42 20.40
CA GLY A 242 11.56 11.15 21.11
C GLY A 242 12.93 10.45 21.19
N GLY A 243 13.32 9.63 20.20
CA GLY A 243 14.66 9.03 20.16
C GLY A 243 14.84 7.83 21.10
N THR A 244 13.89 6.88 21.08
CA THR A 244 13.93 5.72 21.97
C THR A 244 14.89 4.62 21.54
N VAL A 245 15.44 3.93 22.55
CA VAL A 245 16.30 2.75 22.41
C VAL A 245 15.68 1.73 21.44
N PRO A 246 16.49 1.06 20.59
CA PRO A 246 16.01 -0.01 19.73
C PRO A 246 15.22 -1.06 20.53
N VAL A 247 14.07 -1.47 19.99
CA VAL A 247 13.24 -2.51 20.61
C VAL A 247 13.66 -3.86 20.07
N ALA A 248 13.90 -4.82 20.96
CA ALA A 248 14.14 -6.22 20.60
C ALA A 248 12.89 -7.07 20.88
N TRP A 249 12.67 -8.13 20.10
CA TRP A 249 11.52 -9.04 20.26
C TRP A 249 11.44 -9.67 21.66
N ALA A 250 12.57 -9.84 22.33
CA ALA A 250 12.67 -10.35 23.69
C ALA A 250 12.05 -9.42 24.76
N SER A 251 11.78 -8.15 24.43
CA SER A 251 11.30 -7.15 25.38
C SER A 251 10.04 -6.47 24.85
N ARG A 252 8.88 -6.95 25.31
CA ARG A 252 7.58 -6.38 24.97
C ARG A 252 7.46 -4.94 25.52
N PRO A 253 7.12 -3.95 24.67
CA PRO A 253 6.82 -2.59 25.13
C PRO A 253 5.61 -2.55 26.06
N THR A 254 5.61 -1.65 27.05
CA THR A 254 4.49 -1.49 27.99
C THR A 254 3.20 -1.01 27.33
N GLN A 255 3.30 -0.35 26.16
CA GLN A 255 2.15 0.09 25.38
C GLN A 255 1.40 -1.06 24.69
N ILE A 256 2.07 -2.21 24.44
CA ILE A 256 1.42 -3.41 23.91
C ILE A 256 0.92 -4.23 25.10
N ARG A 257 -0.35 -4.03 25.46
CA ARG A 257 -0.95 -4.57 26.69
C ARG A 257 -1.10 -6.09 26.60
N SER A 258 -1.51 -6.60 25.45
CA SER A 258 -1.72 -8.04 25.23
C SER A 258 -0.41 -8.78 24.92
N ALA A 259 -0.17 -9.90 25.60
CA ALA A 259 0.96 -10.77 25.30
C ALA A 259 0.74 -11.52 23.98
N GLU A 260 -0.51 -11.86 23.67
CA GLU A 260 -0.90 -12.49 22.41
C GLU A 260 -0.64 -11.55 21.24
N HIS A 261 -0.99 -10.26 21.35
CA HIS A 261 -0.71 -9.28 20.29
C HIS A 261 0.79 -9.14 20.02
N TRP A 262 1.63 -9.13 21.07
CA TRP A 262 3.09 -9.13 20.90
C TRP A 262 3.60 -10.41 20.23
N ALA A 263 3.07 -11.57 20.61
CA ALA A 263 3.41 -12.84 19.98
C ALA A 263 3.00 -12.88 18.50
N ASP A 264 1.83 -12.36 18.14
CA ASP A 264 1.40 -12.23 16.75
C ASP A 264 2.29 -11.30 15.94
N LEU A 265 2.68 -10.17 16.51
CA LEU A 265 3.61 -9.22 15.89
C LEU A 265 4.95 -9.91 15.59
N HIS A 266 5.47 -10.66 16.56
CA HIS A 266 6.74 -11.38 16.40
C HIS A 266 6.63 -12.53 15.38
N ALA A 267 5.57 -13.34 15.45
CA ALA A 267 5.33 -14.41 14.48
C ALA A 267 5.16 -13.85 13.06
N GLY A 268 4.41 -12.75 12.91
CA GLY A 268 4.28 -12.06 11.64
C GLY A 268 5.60 -11.53 11.11
N ALA A 269 6.46 -11.00 12.00
CA ALA A 269 7.77 -10.51 11.62
C ALA A 269 8.70 -11.62 11.11
N LEU A 270 8.75 -12.75 11.81
CA LEU A 270 9.51 -13.92 11.38
C LEU A 270 8.98 -14.49 10.06
N PHE A 271 7.66 -14.50 9.86
CA PHE A 271 7.05 -14.87 8.58
C PHE A 271 7.47 -13.92 7.44
N PHE A 272 7.46 -12.60 7.67
CA PHE A 272 7.90 -11.63 6.66
C PHE A 272 9.38 -11.79 6.31
N LEU A 273 10.24 -12.06 7.31
CA LEU A 273 11.65 -12.36 7.07
C LEU A 273 11.82 -13.63 6.22
N ALA A 274 11.08 -14.70 6.52
CA ALA A 274 11.12 -15.94 5.72
C ALA A 274 10.62 -15.71 4.29
N ARG A 275 9.53 -14.95 4.11
CA ARG A 275 9.02 -14.58 2.79
C ARG A 275 10.04 -13.77 1.99
N ASP A 276 10.65 -12.77 2.61
CA ASP A 276 11.59 -11.88 1.93
C ASP A 276 12.91 -12.62 1.61
N ALA A 277 13.35 -13.55 2.47
CA ALA A 277 14.45 -14.47 2.17
C ALA A 277 14.12 -15.42 1.00
N ALA A 278 12.88 -15.89 0.88
CA ALA A 278 12.46 -16.71 -0.27
C ALA A 278 12.46 -15.91 -1.58
N LEU A 279 12.06 -14.63 -1.53
CA LEU A 279 12.18 -13.72 -2.66
C LEU A 279 13.65 -13.48 -3.03
N ALA A 280 14.54 -13.36 -2.04
CA ALA A 280 15.98 -13.25 -2.27
C ALA A 280 16.55 -14.49 -2.98
N VAL A 281 16.16 -15.71 -2.58
CA VAL A 281 16.53 -16.94 -3.29
C VAL A 281 16.09 -16.88 -4.76
N LEU A 282 14.84 -16.49 -5.03
CA LEU A 282 14.33 -16.39 -6.40
C LEU A 282 15.03 -15.29 -7.22
N ASN A 283 15.43 -14.19 -6.59
CA ASN A 283 16.23 -13.14 -7.24
C ASN A 283 17.61 -13.68 -7.63
N GLU A 284 18.29 -14.37 -6.73
CA GLU A 284 19.61 -14.97 -6.99
C GLU A 284 19.53 -16.06 -8.07
N LEU A 285 18.48 -16.88 -8.09
CA LEU A 285 18.23 -17.85 -9.17
C LEU A 285 17.99 -17.19 -10.52
N GLU A 286 17.27 -16.06 -10.55
CA GLU A 286 17.04 -15.34 -11.79
C GLU A 286 18.33 -14.73 -12.35
N ILE A 287 19.18 -14.17 -11.48
CA ILE A 287 20.52 -13.69 -11.83
C ILE A 287 21.35 -14.85 -12.40
N GLU A 288 21.34 -16.01 -11.73
CA GLU A 288 22.06 -17.19 -12.19
C GLU A 288 21.55 -17.68 -13.56
N ILE A 289 20.23 -17.73 -13.79
CA ILE A 289 19.70 -18.10 -15.11
C ILE A 289 20.15 -17.09 -16.16
N GLY A 290 20.10 -15.79 -15.87
CA GLY A 290 20.72 -14.70 -16.64
C GLY A 290 20.15 -14.46 -18.05
N SER A 291 19.74 -15.50 -18.78
CA SER A 291 19.20 -15.46 -20.14
C SER A 291 18.00 -16.41 -20.27
N PRO A 292 17.01 -16.09 -21.12
CA PRO A 292 15.81 -16.92 -21.29
C PRO A 292 16.06 -18.37 -21.74
N ASP A 293 17.15 -18.60 -22.48
CA ASP A 293 17.49 -19.91 -23.05
C ASP A 293 18.22 -20.83 -22.07
N ARG A 294 18.81 -20.25 -21.00
CA ARG A 294 19.51 -21.03 -19.98
C ARG A 294 18.51 -21.76 -19.10
N ARG A 295 18.87 -22.99 -18.74
CA ARG A 295 18.13 -23.85 -17.81
C ARG A 295 19.06 -24.33 -16.71
N LEU A 296 18.53 -24.47 -15.51
CA LEU A 296 19.23 -25.07 -14.38
C LEU A 296 18.53 -26.38 -14.02
N ALA A 297 19.24 -27.49 -14.13
CA ALA A 297 18.72 -28.78 -13.72
C ALA A 297 18.69 -28.89 -12.19
N LEU A 298 17.55 -29.31 -11.63
CA LEU A 298 17.45 -29.71 -10.23
C LEU A 298 18.32 -30.97 -10.02
N GLY A 299 19.08 -31.01 -8.93
CA GLY A 299 20.08 -32.04 -8.64
C GLY A 299 21.49 -31.73 -9.17
N ALA A 300 21.66 -30.64 -9.93
CA ALA A 300 22.98 -30.11 -10.24
C ALA A 300 23.53 -29.33 -9.03
N ALA A 301 24.85 -29.13 -9.01
CA ALA A 301 25.48 -28.33 -7.97
C ALA A 301 24.95 -26.88 -7.99
N VAL A 302 24.27 -26.48 -6.92
CA VAL A 302 23.73 -25.13 -6.76
C VAL A 302 24.89 -24.13 -6.62
N PRO A 303 24.87 -22.93 -7.22
CA PRO A 303 25.92 -21.94 -7.01
C PRO A 303 26.00 -21.44 -5.56
N GLN A 304 27.18 -20.99 -5.12
CA GLN A 304 27.40 -20.60 -3.72
C GLN A 304 26.51 -19.44 -3.26
N HIS A 305 26.24 -18.45 -4.11
CA HIS A 305 25.38 -17.31 -3.76
C HIS A 305 23.92 -17.75 -3.55
N VAL A 306 23.42 -18.68 -4.36
CA VAL A 306 22.09 -19.30 -4.17
C VAL A 306 22.07 -20.14 -2.89
N ARG A 307 23.12 -20.93 -2.62
CA ARG A 307 23.23 -21.69 -1.35
C ARG A 307 23.18 -20.77 -0.12
N ASN A 308 23.94 -19.68 -0.13
CA ASN A 308 23.92 -18.71 0.97
C ASN A 308 22.50 -18.14 1.20
N ALA A 309 21.77 -17.85 0.12
CA ALA A 309 20.39 -17.37 0.22
C ALA A 309 19.43 -18.47 0.74
N LEU A 310 19.63 -19.73 0.33
CA LEU A 310 18.86 -20.87 0.84
C LEU A 310 19.12 -21.10 2.33
N ASP A 311 20.35 -20.96 2.80
CA ASP A 311 20.67 -21.10 4.22
C ASP A 311 20.02 -19.99 5.07
N ALA A 312 20.05 -18.73 4.58
CA ALA A 312 19.33 -17.63 5.22
C ALA A 312 17.81 -17.87 5.27
N LEU A 313 17.23 -18.40 4.18
CA LEU A 313 15.83 -18.80 4.14
C LEU A 313 15.52 -19.91 5.15
N ARG A 314 16.35 -20.95 5.26
CA ARG A 314 16.13 -22.03 6.23
C ARG A 314 16.13 -21.51 7.66
N VAL A 315 17.10 -20.65 8.00
CA VAL A 315 17.20 -20.06 9.35
C VAL A 315 15.95 -19.25 9.69
N THR A 316 15.50 -18.38 8.77
CA THR A 316 14.32 -17.54 9.01
C THR A 316 13.01 -18.34 9.02
N ALA A 317 12.88 -19.35 8.15
CA ALA A 317 11.74 -20.26 8.12
C ALA A 317 11.66 -21.09 9.41
N GLN A 318 12.79 -21.62 9.89
CA GLN A 318 12.83 -22.37 11.15
C GLN A 318 12.47 -21.48 12.34
N ALA A 319 13.00 -20.26 12.39
CA ALA A 319 12.65 -19.31 13.44
C ALA A 319 11.14 -19.04 13.52
N PHE A 320 10.43 -18.95 12.38
CA PHE A 320 8.97 -18.88 12.36
C PHE A 320 8.30 -20.15 12.88
N LEU A 321 8.79 -21.34 12.51
CA LEU A 321 8.22 -22.61 12.97
C LEU A 321 8.35 -22.76 14.50
N ASP A 322 9.45 -22.29 15.07
CA ASP A 322 9.73 -22.33 16.50
C ASP A 322 8.76 -21.47 17.33
N THR A 323 8.05 -20.52 16.71
CA THR A 323 7.02 -19.73 17.42
C THR A 323 5.76 -20.54 17.72
N GLY A 324 5.56 -21.69 17.07
CA GLY A 324 4.34 -22.50 17.22
C GLY A 324 3.07 -21.84 16.68
N SER A 325 3.18 -20.86 15.77
CA SER A 325 2.04 -20.12 15.23
C SER A 325 0.94 -21.06 14.67
N PRO A 326 -0.36 -20.78 14.91
CA PRO A 326 -1.47 -21.59 14.42
C PRO A 326 -1.72 -21.45 12.91
N THR A 327 -1.11 -20.48 12.21
CA THR A 327 -1.43 -20.14 10.82
C THR A 327 -0.95 -21.20 9.82
N ASP A 328 -1.86 -22.05 9.35
CA ASP A 328 -1.53 -23.26 8.56
C ASP A 328 -0.79 -22.98 7.24
N GLU A 329 -1.20 -21.96 6.46
CA GLU A 329 -0.52 -21.60 5.20
C GLU A 329 0.92 -21.14 5.45
N ALA A 330 1.13 -20.27 6.45
CA ALA A 330 2.45 -19.81 6.86
C ALA A 330 3.33 -20.98 7.33
N ARG A 331 2.77 -21.87 8.15
CA ARG A 331 3.47 -23.05 8.67
C ARG A 331 3.86 -24.02 7.57
N THR A 332 2.95 -24.24 6.61
CA THR A 332 3.19 -25.10 5.44
C THR A 332 4.32 -24.52 4.59
N PHE A 333 4.23 -23.23 4.26
CA PHE A 333 5.27 -22.54 3.52
C PHE A 333 6.64 -22.61 4.21
N CYS A 334 6.70 -22.31 5.51
CA CYS A 334 7.98 -22.35 6.24
C CYS A 334 8.53 -23.76 6.40
N ARG A 335 7.69 -24.80 6.56
CA ARG A 335 8.14 -26.20 6.56
C ARG A 335 8.78 -26.59 5.22
N GLU A 336 8.15 -26.19 4.12
CA GLU A 336 8.69 -26.43 2.79
C GLU A 336 10.01 -25.70 2.54
N CYS A 337 10.17 -24.48 3.10
CA CYS A 337 11.40 -23.70 3.01
C CYS A 337 12.52 -24.20 3.95
N ALA A 338 12.15 -24.84 5.06
CA ALA A 338 13.08 -25.42 6.03
C ALA A 338 13.54 -26.84 5.67
N SER A 339 13.12 -27.39 4.52
CA SER A 339 13.57 -28.73 4.09
C SER A 339 15.10 -28.80 3.97
N ALA A 340 15.66 -29.95 4.35
CA ALA A 340 17.08 -30.23 4.19
C ALA A 340 17.49 -30.33 2.71
N SER A 341 16.57 -30.74 1.83
CA SER A 341 16.83 -30.88 0.40
C SER A 341 16.75 -29.54 -0.32
N GLU A 342 17.87 -29.05 -0.84
CA GLU A 342 17.94 -27.83 -1.67
C GLU A 342 16.99 -27.93 -2.87
N ASP A 343 16.97 -29.07 -3.55
CA ASP A 343 16.12 -29.31 -4.70
C ASP A 343 14.63 -29.22 -4.38
N GLU A 344 14.20 -29.69 -3.19
CA GLU A 344 12.82 -29.57 -2.76
C GLU A 344 12.43 -28.12 -2.50
N VAL A 345 13.27 -27.36 -1.80
CA VAL A 345 13.04 -25.94 -1.55
C VAL A 345 12.93 -25.18 -2.87
N LEU A 346 13.88 -25.37 -3.78
CA LEU A 346 13.89 -24.72 -5.09
C LEU A 346 12.65 -25.09 -5.91
N ARG A 347 12.25 -26.37 -5.90
CA ARG A 347 11.04 -26.85 -6.58
C ARG A 347 9.79 -26.17 -6.03
N HIS A 348 9.65 -26.05 -4.71
CA HIS A 348 8.53 -25.39 -4.07
C HIS A 348 8.47 -23.89 -4.38
N LEU A 349 9.61 -23.19 -4.31
CA LEU A 349 9.67 -21.76 -4.57
C LEU A 349 9.36 -21.41 -6.03
N VAL A 350 9.98 -22.11 -6.99
CA VAL A 350 9.74 -21.86 -8.42
C VAL A 350 8.32 -22.25 -8.82
N SER A 351 7.74 -23.29 -8.22
CA SER A 351 6.33 -23.64 -8.46
C SER A 351 5.36 -22.57 -7.96
N ARG A 352 5.72 -21.84 -6.89
CA ARG A 352 4.95 -20.70 -6.36
C ARG A 352 5.15 -19.40 -7.13
N ASP A 353 6.31 -19.18 -7.75
CA ASP A 353 6.56 -18.04 -8.63
C ASP A 353 5.72 -18.18 -9.90
N GLY A 354 6.05 -19.16 -10.75
CA GLY A 354 5.38 -19.49 -12.00
C GLY A 354 5.36 -18.39 -13.08
N ARG A 355 5.69 -17.14 -12.74
CA ARG A 355 5.60 -15.96 -13.61
C ARG A 355 6.97 -15.51 -14.10
N ILE A 356 7.91 -15.33 -13.19
CA ILE A 356 9.27 -14.90 -13.53
C ILE A 356 10.15 -16.12 -13.73
N LEU A 357 10.14 -17.03 -12.76
CA LEU A 357 10.76 -18.35 -12.88
C LEU A 357 9.67 -19.41 -12.97
N ARG A 358 9.91 -20.44 -13.78
CA ARG A 358 9.00 -21.59 -13.89
C ARG A 358 9.79 -22.90 -13.97
N ARG A 359 9.09 -23.98 -13.66
CA ARG A 359 9.61 -25.34 -13.76
C ARG A 359 9.15 -26.02 -15.04
N LEU A 360 10.06 -26.68 -15.73
CA LEU A 360 9.78 -27.54 -16.87
C LEU A 360 10.42 -28.91 -16.63
N GLY A 361 9.62 -29.90 -16.23
CA GLY A 361 10.14 -31.19 -15.81
C GLY A 361 11.07 -31.04 -14.59
N ASN A 362 12.34 -31.41 -14.75
CA ASN A 362 13.37 -31.28 -13.73
C ASN A 362 14.23 -30.01 -13.87
N ASP A 363 13.90 -29.13 -14.82
CA ASP A 363 14.64 -27.90 -15.06
C ASP A 363 13.91 -26.67 -14.51
N LEU A 364 14.69 -25.73 -14.00
CA LEU A 364 14.29 -24.35 -13.70
C LEU A 364 14.64 -23.48 -14.90
N CYS A 365 13.69 -22.67 -15.36
CA CYS A 365 13.85 -21.85 -16.56
C CYS A 365 13.08 -20.53 -16.46
N ALA A 366 13.36 -19.65 -17.42
CA ALA A 366 12.67 -18.38 -17.57
C ALA A 366 11.16 -18.56 -17.79
N GLY A 367 10.38 -17.80 -17.01
CA GLY A 367 8.95 -17.61 -17.17
C GLY A 367 8.64 -16.42 -18.10
N PRO A 368 7.35 -16.16 -18.37
CA PRO A 368 6.92 -15.13 -19.31
C PRO A 368 7.25 -13.69 -18.90
N ALA A 369 7.49 -13.43 -17.60
CA ALA A 369 7.88 -12.12 -17.08
C ALA A 369 9.38 -12.01 -16.76
N PHE A 370 10.19 -12.98 -17.22
CA PHE A 370 11.63 -13.00 -17.02
C PHE A 370 12.33 -11.85 -17.77
N GLN A 371 13.32 -11.24 -17.13
CA GLN A 371 14.12 -10.16 -17.72
C GLN A 371 15.62 -10.45 -17.68
N GLY A 372 16.07 -11.23 -16.69
CA GLY A 372 17.46 -11.72 -16.58
C GLY A 372 18.46 -10.63 -16.19
N GLY A 373 19.57 -11.04 -15.58
CA GLY A 373 20.85 -10.31 -15.56
C GLY A 373 20.97 -9.01 -14.75
N GLU A 374 19.89 -8.30 -14.42
CA GLU A 374 19.96 -7.03 -13.68
C GLU A 374 19.38 -7.15 -12.26
N ARG A 375 20.17 -6.74 -11.26
CA ARG A 375 19.66 -6.48 -9.90
C ARG A 375 18.74 -5.26 -9.96
N HIS A 376 17.47 -5.49 -10.23
CA HIS A 376 16.49 -4.41 -10.17
C HIS A 376 16.40 -3.87 -8.74
N THR A 377 16.89 -2.66 -8.57
CA THR A 377 16.78 -1.84 -7.36
C THR A 377 15.70 -0.77 -7.49
N GLU A 378 14.90 -0.81 -8.56
CA GLU A 378 13.85 0.18 -8.72
C GLU A 378 12.84 0.03 -7.57
N PRO A 379 12.66 1.08 -6.74
CA PRO A 379 11.55 1.11 -5.83
C PRO A 379 10.29 1.02 -6.70
N ASP A 380 9.42 0.09 -6.34
CA ASP A 380 8.13 -0.09 -7.00
C ASP A 380 7.32 1.20 -6.81
N GLU A 381 7.49 2.20 -7.70
CA GLU A 381 6.66 3.41 -7.75
C GLU A 381 5.17 3.03 -7.89
N SER A 382 4.89 1.78 -8.30
CA SER A 382 3.58 1.16 -8.35
C SER A 382 3.12 0.47 -7.06
N ASN A 383 3.83 0.51 -5.93
CA ASN A 383 3.27 0.07 -4.65
C ASN A 383 2.49 1.22 -3.97
N PRO A 384 1.13 1.23 -4.03
CA PRO A 384 0.34 2.29 -3.42
C PRO A 384 0.42 2.26 -1.89
N GLU A 385 0.73 1.10 -1.30
CA GLU A 385 0.77 0.86 0.16
C GLU A 385 2.13 1.22 0.79
N ALA A 386 3.16 1.50 -0.02
CA ALA A 386 4.49 1.81 0.47
C ALA A 386 4.54 3.25 0.98
N ALA A 387 4.64 3.40 2.31
CA ALA A 387 5.14 4.60 2.93
C ALA A 387 6.63 4.80 2.59
N PRO A 388 7.18 6.02 2.71
CA PRO A 388 8.58 6.31 2.37
C PRO A 388 9.57 5.43 3.15
N SER A 389 10.73 5.18 2.54
CA SER A 389 11.82 4.34 3.07
C SER A 389 12.77 5.08 4.01
N VAL A 390 12.50 6.33 4.37
CA VAL A 390 13.33 7.13 5.29
C VAL A 390 13.48 6.39 6.63
N GLU A 391 14.65 6.53 7.27
CA GLU A 391 14.97 5.94 8.56
C GLU A 391 13.96 6.37 9.63
N GLY A 392 12.92 5.55 9.82
CA GLY A 392 12.04 5.63 10.98
C GLY A 392 12.77 5.20 12.25
N PRO A 393 12.08 5.16 13.40
CA PRO A 393 12.69 4.67 14.63
C PRO A 393 13.14 3.22 14.43
N ALA A 394 14.26 2.82 15.05
CA ALA A 394 14.82 1.48 14.93
C ALA A 394 13.82 0.41 15.42
N TRP A 395 12.99 -0.11 14.50
CA TRP A 395 12.01 -1.15 14.76
C TRP A 395 12.68 -2.53 14.86
N PRO A 396 12.07 -3.48 15.59
CA PRO A 396 12.52 -4.87 15.54
C PRO A 396 12.55 -5.39 14.10
N ALA A 397 13.52 -6.24 13.77
CA ALA A 397 13.66 -6.82 12.45
C ALA A 397 12.37 -7.54 12.01
N GLY A 398 11.98 -7.33 10.75
CA GLY A 398 10.79 -7.94 10.15
C GLY A 398 9.45 -7.31 10.54
N ILE A 399 9.42 -6.23 11.34
CA ILE A 399 8.16 -5.61 11.78
C ILE A 399 7.17 -5.40 10.62
N SER A 400 5.88 -5.59 10.87
CA SER A 400 4.85 -5.39 9.86
C SER A 400 4.92 -3.98 9.26
N ARG A 401 4.74 -3.89 7.93
CA ARG A 401 4.58 -2.63 7.21
C ARG A 401 3.44 -1.78 7.78
N ARG A 402 2.42 -2.37 8.40
CA ARG A 402 1.33 -1.62 9.05
C ARG A 402 1.82 -0.76 10.21
N ILE A 403 2.83 -1.21 10.96
CA ILE A 403 3.43 -0.41 12.03
C ILE A 403 4.20 0.78 11.45
N HIS A 404 4.94 0.57 10.35
CA HIS A 404 5.58 1.67 9.62
C HIS A 404 4.56 2.68 9.09
N ASN A 405 3.48 2.20 8.47
CA ASN A 405 2.43 3.06 7.94
C ASN A 405 1.73 3.84 9.07
N LEU A 406 1.48 3.19 10.20
CA LEU A 406 0.90 3.84 11.37
C LEU A 406 1.85 4.92 11.92
N TRP A 407 3.15 4.67 11.96
CA TRP A 407 4.16 5.66 12.37
C TRP A 407 4.08 6.94 11.53
N TRP A 408 4.08 6.80 10.21
CA TRP A 408 3.95 7.94 9.30
C TRP A 408 2.61 8.66 9.45
N LEU A 409 1.52 7.91 9.63
CA LEU A 409 0.21 8.51 9.91
C LEU A 409 0.21 9.25 11.25
N GLY A 410 0.92 8.73 12.25
CA GLY A 410 1.14 9.39 13.53
C GLY A 410 1.84 10.74 13.37
N LEU A 411 2.91 10.80 12.57
CA LEU A 411 3.59 12.07 12.25
C LEU A 411 2.65 13.06 11.54
N ASP A 412 1.80 12.59 10.62
CA ASP A 412 0.81 13.43 9.95
C ASP A 412 -0.24 14.00 10.93
N LEU A 413 -0.70 13.17 11.87
CA LEU A 413 -1.64 13.58 12.92
C LEU A 413 -1.05 14.57 13.93
N GLU A 414 0.26 14.57 14.11
CA GLU A 414 0.97 15.59 14.89
C GLU A 414 1.36 16.82 14.05
N GLY A 415 1.17 16.77 12.71
CA GLY A 415 1.55 17.85 11.80
C GLY A 415 3.06 17.93 11.53
N GLN A 416 3.78 16.83 11.76
CA GLN A 416 5.23 16.71 11.62
C GLN A 416 5.64 15.96 10.34
N LEU A 417 4.68 15.50 9.52
CA LEU A 417 4.99 14.66 8.36
C LEU A 417 5.93 15.36 7.36
N ASP A 418 5.72 16.64 7.09
CA ASP A 418 6.53 17.40 6.13
C ASP A 418 8.01 17.47 6.56
N ASP A 419 8.27 17.65 7.86
CA ASP A 419 9.62 17.73 8.43
C ASP A 419 10.42 16.43 8.25
N TRP A 420 9.72 15.30 8.13
CA TRP A 420 10.34 13.98 7.95
C TRP A 420 10.42 13.56 6.48
N LEU A 421 9.59 14.11 5.60
CA LEU A 421 9.58 13.79 4.17
C LEU A 421 10.54 14.65 3.36
N VAL A 422 10.76 15.89 3.80
CA VAL A 422 11.78 16.77 3.22
C VAL A 422 13.10 16.45 3.94
N PRO A 423 14.11 15.86 3.29
CA PRO A 423 15.42 15.80 3.91
C PRO A 423 15.84 17.23 4.23
N ALA A 424 16.31 17.48 5.45
CA ALA A 424 16.83 18.76 5.88
C ALA A 424 17.79 19.29 4.79
N THR A 425 17.29 20.21 3.98
CA THR A 425 18.05 20.84 2.93
C THR A 425 18.76 22.00 3.61
N GLU A 426 20.08 21.86 3.69
CA GLU A 426 21.08 22.88 4.02
C GLU A 426 21.20 23.28 5.51
N GLU A 427 22.22 22.72 6.17
CA GLU A 427 23.16 23.58 6.90
C GLU A 427 23.72 24.58 5.88
N THR A 428 23.05 25.72 5.74
CA THR A 428 23.67 26.96 5.29
C THR A 428 24.64 27.40 6.39
N ALA A 429 25.79 26.72 6.46
CA ALA A 429 26.90 27.15 7.28
C ALA A 429 27.59 28.33 6.60
N HIS A 430 27.33 29.51 7.16
CA HIS A 430 28.12 30.73 7.02
C HIS A 430 29.63 30.48 6.84
N VAL A 431 30.21 31.02 5.76
CA VAL A 431 31.40 31.89 5.77
C VAL A 431 31.26 32.96 4.70
#